data_AF-A0A935X9S7-F1
#
_entry.id   AF-A0A935X9S7-F1
#
_cell.length_a   1.000
_cell.length_b   1.000
_cell.length_c   1.000
_cell.angle_alpha   90.00
_cell.angle_beta   90.00
_cell.angle_gamma   90.00
#
_symmetry.space_group_name_H-M   'P 1'
#
loop_
_entity.id
_entity.type
_entity.pdbx_description
1 polymer ?
#
loop_
_entity_poly.entity_id
_entity_poly.type
_entity_poly.pdbx_seq_one_letter_code
_entity_poly.pdbx_strand_id
1 'polypeptide(L)'
;MAIPFNGFTGTVGVQLGEPEVKDFLKREKDPGAAGGIALAPQPTGAMPRAVCGPAGSHKDECVRTIPPRDNGGNMDIKQMAVGTTVLLPCFVEGCGPFIVMSTTLGATARSPGRPSKWERR
;
A
#
# COMPACT_ATOMS: atom_id res chain seq x y z
N MET A 1 -21.90 -10.74 25.61
CA MET A 1 -20.47 -10.90 25.28
C MET A 1 -19.99 -9.61 24.64
N ALA A 2 -18.94 -8.98 25.15
CA ALA A 2 -18.33 -7.80 24.55
C ALA A 2 -16.97 -8.21 23.95
N ILE A 3 -16.68 -7.77 22.73
CA ILE A 3 -15.38 -8.00 22.08
C ILE A 3 -14.53 -6.74 22.29
N PRO A 4 -13.35 -6.85 22.94
CA PRO A 4 -12.48 -5.69 23.16
C PRO A 4 -11.89 -5.18 21.85
N PHE A 5 -11.76 -3.86 21.73
CA PHE A 5 -11.09 -3.24 20.59
C PHE A 5 -9.58 -3.48 20.65
N ASN A 6 -9.03 -3.99 19.55
CA ASN A 6 -7.58 -4.12 19.35
C ASN A 6 -7.22 -3.71 17.93
N GLY A 7 -7.20 -2.40 17.68
CA GLY A 7 -6.88 -1.84 16.37
C GLY A 7 -5.42 -2.03 15.99
N PHE A 8 -5.19 -2.36 14.72
CA PHE A 8 -3.86 -2.54 14.13
C PHE A 8 -3.88 -2.07 12.68
N THR A 9 -2.69 -1.85 12.11
CA THR A 9 -2.54 -1.43 10.72
C THR A 9 -2.43 -2.64 9.82
N GLY A 10 -3.52 -3.03 9.16
CA GLY A 10 -3.53 -4.20 8.26
C GLY A 10 -2.66 -4.00 7.02
N THR A 11 -2.74 -2.82 6.41
CA THR A 11 -1.91 -2.44 5.25
C THR A 11 -1.05 -1.22 5.53
N VAL A 12 0.27 -1.39 5.50
CA VAL A 12 1.26 -0.31 5.50
C VAL A 12 2.48 -0.75 4.70
N GLY A 13 3.05 0.17 3.92
CA GLY A 13 4.18 -0.16 3.07
C GLY A 13 4.94 1.05 2.59
N VAL A 14 5.93 0.78 1.74
CA VAL A 14 6.69 1.79 0.99
C VAL A 14 6.47 1.60 -0.51
N GLN A 15 6.69 2.65 -1.29
CA GLN A 15 6.58 2.59 -2.73
C GLN A 15 7.63 1.65 -3.32
N LEU A 16 7.21 0.85 -4.29
CA LEU A 16 8.08 -0.03 -5.06
C LEU A 16 8.83 0.77 -6.12
N GLY A 17 10.08 0.36 -6.38
CA GLY A 17 10.79 0.76 -7.58
C GLY A 17 10.35 -0.08 -8.79
N GLU A 18 10.79 0.34 -9.97
CA GLU A 18 10.58 -0.43 -11.19
C GLU A 18 11.12 -1.87 -11.14
N PRO A 19 12.33 -2.16 -10.59
CA PRO A 19 12.82 -3.54 -10.59
C PRO A 19 11.92 -4.44 -9.72
N GLU A 20 11.48 -3.97 -8.55
CA GLU A 20 10.62 -4.76 -7.67
C GLU A 20 9.25 -5.02 -8.31
N VAL A 21 8.66 -4.03 -8.98
CA VAL A 21 7.41 -4.20 -9.73
C VAL A 21 7.55 -5.30 -10.78
N LYS A 22 8.61 -5.27 -11.59
CA LYS A 22 8.87 -6.28 -12.64
C LYS A 22 9.04 -7.68 -12.05
N ASP A 23 9.79 -7.80 -10.96
CA ASP A 23 10.01 -9.08 -10.28
C ASP A 23 8.71 -9.66 -9.71
N PHE A 24 7.87 -8.84 -9.09
CA PHE A 24 6.59 -9.30 -8.55
C PHE A 24 5.59 -9.67 -9.64
N LEU A 25 5.51 -8.90 -10.73
CA LEU A 25 4.66 -9.25 -11.87
C LEU A 25 5.07 -10.60 -12.46
N LYS A 26 6.37 -10.85 -12.61
CA LYS A 26 6.88 -12.15 -13.08
C LYS A 26 6.51 -13.27 -12.10
N ARG A 27 6.85 -13.10 -10.82
CA ARG A 27 6.61 -14.09 -9.77
C ARG A 27 5.15 -14.45 -9.61
N GLU A 28 4.24 -13.49 -9.77
CA GLU A 28 2.79 -13.71 -9.60
C GLU A 28 2.12 -14.20 -10.89
N LYS A 29 2.69 -13.91 -12.07
CA LYS A 29 2.20 -14.42 -13.35
C LYS A 29 2.36 -15.94 -13.46
N ASP A 30 3.50 -16.47 -13.04
CA ASP A 30 3.82 -17.90 -13.16
C ASP A 30 2.79 -18.83 -12.46
N PRO A 31 2.46 -18.64 -11.17
CA PRO A 31 1.44 -19.45 -10.50
C PRO A 31 0.04 -19.22 -11.09
N GLY A 32 -0.29 -18.00 -11.53
CA GLY A 32 -1.56 -17.72 -12.19
C GLY A 32 -1.71 -18.47 -13.52
N ALA A 33 -0.63 -18.53 -14.32
CA ALA A 33 -0.59 -19.30 -15.57
C ALA A 33 -0.68 -20.82 -15.33
N ALA A 34 -0.21 -21.30 -14.17
CA ALA A 34 -0.35 -22.68 -13.74
C ALA A 34 -1.75 -23.03 -13.16
N GLY A 35 -2.71 -22.10 -13.19
CA GLY A 35 -4.06 -22.29 -12.64
C GLY A 35 -4.16 -22.05 -11.13
N GLY A 36 -3.10 -21.54 -10.50
CA GLY A 36 -3.10 -21.11 -9.10
C GLY A 36 -3.80 -19.75 -8.90
N ILE A 37 -3.99 -19.38 -7.64
CA ILE A 37 -4.59 -18.10 -7.27
C ILE A 37 -3.52 -17.01 -7.27
N ALA A 38 -3.49 -16.22 -8.34
CA ALA A 38 -2.73 -14.98 -8.42
C ALA A 38 -3.58 -13.89 -9.07
N LEU A 39 -3.56 -12.70 -8.47
CA LEU A 39 -4.38 -11.57 -8.93
C LEU A 39 -3.52 -10.65 -9.79
N ALA A 40 -3.64 -10.79 -11.10
CA ALA A 40 -3.00 -9.90 -12.06
C ALA A 40 -3.46 -8.43 -11.86
N PRO A 41 -2.68 -7.46 -12.37
CA PRO A 41 -3.12 -6.07 -12.46
C PRO A 41 -4.53 -5.96 -13.07
N GLN A 42 -5.34 -5.10 -12.47
CA GLN A 42 -6.72 -4.85 -12.90
C GLN A 42 -6.94 -3.35 -13.05
N PRO A 43 -6.94 -2.82 -14.29
CA PRO A 43 -7.05 -1.38 -14.51
C PRO A 43 -8.40 -0.78 -14.09
N THR A 44 -9.46 -1.60 -14.09
CA THR A 44 -10.79 -1.17 -13.66
C THR A 44 -10.80 -0.85 -12.17
N GLY A 45 -11.03 0.41 -11.83
CA GLY A 45 -11.06 0.90 -10.45
C GLY A 45 -9.67 1.18 -9.85
N ALA A 46 -8.58 0.97 -10.60
CA ALA A 46 -7.24 1.25 -10.12
C ALA A 46 -6.94 2.76 -10.08
N MET A 47 -6.19 3.15 -9.06
CA MET A 47 -5.78 4.54 -8.80
C MET A 47 -4.26 4.63 -8.64
N PRO A 48 -3.61 5.74 -9.05
CA PRO A 48 -4.19 6.89 -9.76
C PRO A 48 -4.66 6.51 -11.17
N ARG A 49 -5.85 6.98 -11.58
CA ARG A 49 -6.47 6.58 -12.86
C ARG A 49 -5.62 6.90 -14.09
N ALA A 50 -4.85 7.99 -14.06
CA ALA A 50 -3.97 8.39 -15.16
C ALA A 50 -2.76 7.44 -15.35
N VAL A 51 -2.38 6.68 -14.33
CA VAL A 51 -1.26 5.73 -14.38
C VAL A 51 -1.79 4.30 -14.49
N CYS A 52 -2.71 3.91 -13.62
CA CYS A 52 -3.18 2.54 -13.48
C CYS A 52 -4.55 2.26 -14.12
N GLY A 53 -5.30 3.29 -14.53
CA GLY A 53 -6.64 3.12 -15.08
C GLY A 53 -6.62 2.48 -16.48
N PRO A 54 -7.80 2.18 -17.08
CA PRO A 54 -7.87 1.50 -18.37
C PRO A 54 -7.13 2.20 -19.53
N ALA A 55 -7.02 3.54 -19.45
CA ALA A 55 -6.28 4.38 -20.38
C ALA A 55 -4.99 4.95 -19.74
N GLY A 56 -4.55 4.38 -18.62
CA GLY A 56 -3.38 4.83 -17.89
C GLY A 56 -2.07 4.37 -18.54
N SER A 57 -1.00 5.11 -18.26
CA SER A 57 0.32 4.86 -18.87
C SER A 57 0.95 3.52 -18.49
N HIS A 58 0.59 2.94 -17.34
CA HIS A 58 1.19 1.73 -16.77
C HIS A 58 0.11 0.76 -16.24
N LYS A 59 -1.03 0.69 -16.93
CA LYS A 59 -2.21 -0.08 -16.51
C LYS A 59 -1.93 -1.56 -16.20
N ASP A 60 -0.96 -2.16 -16.91
CA ASP A 60 -0.59 -3.57 -16.80
C ASP A 60 0.56 -3.81 -15.79
N GLU A 61 1.03 -2.76 -15.12
CA GLU A 61 2.13 -2.82 -14.13
C GLU A 61 1.67 -2.49 -12.71
N CYS A 62 0.43 -2.02 -12.55
CA CYS A 62 -0.11 -1.68 -11.23
C CYS A 62 -0.52 -2.93 -10.44
N VAL A 63 0.44 -3.45 -9.68
CA VAL A 63 0.26 -4.61 -8.78
C VAL A 63 -0.85 -4.37 -7.76
N ARG A 64 -1.61 -5.42 -7.46
CA ARG A 64 -2.73 -5.37 -6.50
C ARG A 64 -2.20 -5.20 -5.07
N THR A 65 -2.93 -4.46 -4.24
CA THR A 65 -2.60 -4.25 -2.80
C THR A 65 -3.05 -5.39 -1.89
N ILE A 66 -3.49 -6.53 -2.46
CA ILE A 66 -4.04 -7.66 -1.72
C ILE A 66 -2.95 -8.52 -1.06
N PRO A 67 -1.94 -9.02 -1.80
CA PRO A 67 -0.89 -9.79 -1.16
C PRO A 67 0.15 -8.86 -0.50
N PRO A 68 0.67 -9.22 0.68
CA PRO A 68 1.88 -8.59 1.20
C PRO A 68 3.07 -8.92 0.30
N ARG A 69 4.05 -8.02 0.26
CA ARG A 69 5.33 -8.20 -0.44
C ARG A 69 6.47 -7.62 0.39
N ASP A 70 7.66 -7.58 -0.17
CA ASP A 70 8.87 -7.13 0.55
C ASP A 70 8.81 -5.64 0.95
N ASN A 71 7.93 -4.86 0.32
CA ASN A 71 7.64 -3.48 0.71
C ASN A 71 6.62 -3.33 1.84
N GLY A 72 6.21 -4.44 2.47
CA GLY A 72 5.08 -4.50 3.38
C GLY A 72 3.78 -4.70 2.61
N GLY A 73 2.93 -3.67 2.59
CA GLY A 73 1.59 -3.76 2.02
C GLY A 73 0.63 -4.44 2.99
N ASN A 74 -0.25 -5.30 2.49
CA ASN A 74 -1.33 -5.92 3.27
C ASN A 74 -0.84 -7.14 4.06
N MET A 75 -0.07 -6.89 5.12
CA MET A 75 0.52 -7.93 5.97
C MET A 75 -0.47 -8.49 7.00
N ASP A 76 -1.47 -7.70 7.39
CA ASP A 76 -2.52 -8.10 8.35
C ASP A 76 -1.99 -8.67 9.69
N ILE A 77 -0.87 -8.14 10.17
CA ILE A 77 -0.24 -8.55 11.43
C ILE A 77 -0.91 -7.82 12.61
N LYS A 78 -1.65 -8.55 13.44
CA LYS A 78 -2.40 -7.99 14.59
C LYS A 78 -1.53 -7.28 15.64
N GLN A 79 -0.25 -7.61 15.68
CA GLN A 79 0.75 -7.01 16.58
C GLN A 79 1.30 -5.68 16.04
N MET A 80 0.98 -5.29 14.80
CA MET A 80 1.28 -3.96 14.25
C MET A 80 0.29 -2.92 14.77
N ALA A 81 0.32 -2.72 16.09
CA ALA A 81 -0.55 -1.82 16.83
C ALA A 81 0.25 -0.60 17.36
N VAL A 82 -0.44 0.27 18.10
CA VAL A 82 0.20 1.41 18.78
C VAL A 82 1.35 0.93 19.66
N GLY A 83 2.53 1.54 19.50
CA GLY A 83 3.76 1.16 20.21
C GLY A 83 4.71 0.27 19.41
N THR A 84 4.26 -0.27 18.26
CA THR A 84 5.12 -1.06 17.38
C THR A 84 5.95 -0.16 16.46
N THR A 85 7.24 -0.47 16.35
CA THR A 85 8.14 0.11 15.34
C THR A 85 8.24 -0.85 14.16
N VAL A 86 7.94 -0.37 12.96
CA VAL A 86 8.05 -1.15 11.71
C VAL A 86 9.24 -0.64 10.92
N LEU A 87 10.12 -1.56 10.50
CA LEU A 87 11.27 -1.27 9.66
C LEU A 87 11.00 -1.85 8.28
N LEU A 88 10.87 -0.98 7.27
CA LEU A 88 10.69 -1.37 5.88
C LEU A 88 11.90 -0.92 5.05
N PRO A 89 12.29 -1.69 4.02
CA PRO A 89 13.28 -1.25 3.05
C PRO A 89 12.80 0.02 2.31
N CYS A 90 13.69 0.71 1.62
CA CYS A 90 13.38 1.88 0.81
C CYS A 90 13.90 1.64 -0.61
N PHE A 91 12.99 1.56 -1.59
CA PHE A 91 13.32 1.20 -2.98
C PHE A 91 13.49 2.41 -3.89
N VAL A 92 12.90 3.53 -3.52
CA VAL A 92 12.92 4.79 -4.29
C VAL A 92 13.35 5.95 -3.38
N GLU A 93 13.85 7.03 -3.97
CA GLU A 93 14.17 8.25 -3.22
C GLU A 93 12.92 8.77 -2.49
N GLY A 94 13.06 9.11 -1.21
CA GLY A 94 11.93 9.47 -0.33
C GLY A 94 11.03 8.31 0.12
N CYS A 95 11.27 7.07 -0.30
CA CYS A 95 10.60 5.81 0.05
C CYS A 95 9.09 5.70 -0.27
N GLY A 96 8.34 6.80 -0.32
CA GLY A 96 6.91 6.82 -0.59
C GLY A 96 6.08 5.97 0.39
N PRO A 97 6.10 6.24 1.71
CA PRO A 97 5.31 5.47 2.68
C PRO A 97 3.81 5.62 2.42
N PHE A 98 3.07 4.52 2.56
CA PHE A 98 1.61 4.50 2.43
C PHE A 98 0.96 3.66 3.52
N ILE A 99 -0.28 4.02 3.85
CA ILE A 99 -1.20 3.22 4.67
C ILE A 99 -2.50 3.15 3.88
N VAL A 100 -3.03 1.94 3.65
CA VAL A 100 -4.34 1.82 3.02
C VAL A 100 -5.39 1.78 4.12
N MET A 101 -6.01 2.92 4.36
CA MET A 101 -7.38 2.98 4.85
C MET A 101 -8.25 3.08 3.60
N SER A 102 -9.34 2.32 3.49
CA SER A 102 -10.28 2.49 2.37
C SER A 102 -10.93 3.88 2.44
N THR A 103 -10.23 4.91 1.95
CA THR A 103 -10.76 6.24 1.74
C THR A 103 -9.97 6.99 0.68
N THR A 104 -10.72 7.49 -0.29
CA THR A 104 -10.45 8.39 -1.42
C THR A 104 -9.41 9.50 -1.14
N LEU A 105 -8.72 9.91 -2.23
CA LEU A 105 -7.95 11.14 -2.48
C LEU A 105 -7.64 12.08 -1.29
N GLY A 106 -6.39 12.55 -1.26
CA GLY A 106 -6.01 13.92 -0.89
C GLY A 106 -7.07 14.75 -0.16
N ALA A 107 -7.24 14.46 1.12
CA ALA A 107 -7.88 15.38 2.05
C ALA A 107 -6.79 15.76 3.05
N THR A 108 -6.24 16.96 2.86
CA THR A 108 -5.61 17.71 3.92
C THR A 108 -6.65 17.94 5.01
N ALA A 109 -6.84 16.95 5.89
CA ALA A 109 -7.55 17.11 7.14
C ALA A 109 -6.64 17.91 8.09
N ARG A 110 -6.48 19.20 7.80
CA ARG A 110 -5.97 20.16 8.77
C ARG A 110 -7.10 20.34 9.78
N SER A 111 -6.98 19.67 10.93
CA SER A 111 -7.89 19.88 12.05
C SER A 111 -7.85 21.36 12.43
N PRO A 112 -8.99 22.09 12.44
CA PRO A 112 -8.98 23.50 12.78
C PRO A 112 -8.63 23.63 14.27
N GLY A 113 -7.49 24.25 14.57
CA GLY A 113 -7.17 24.74 15.92
C GLY A 113 -6.09 24.01 16.71
N ARG A 114 -5.32 23.07 16.14
CA ARG A 114 -4.14 22.52 16.85
C ARG A 114 -2.84 23.00 16.20
N PRO A 115 -2.11 23.97 16.78
CA PRO A 115 -0.83 24.41 16.23
C PRO A 115 0.18 23.27 16.22
N SER A 116 1.01 23.24 15.19
CA SER A 116 1.99 22.18 15.00
C SER A 116 3.08 22.28 16.07
N LYS A 117 3.67 21.14 16.45
CA LYS A 117 4.79 21.10 17.43
C LYS A 117 6.03 21.87 16.94
N TRP A 118 6.06 22.26 15.67
CA TRP A 118 7.17 22.94 14.99
C TRP A 118 7.05 24.47 14.98
N GLU A 119 5.92 25.04 15.42
CA GLU A 119 5.73 26.50 15.59
C GLU A 119 6.04 27.01 17.01
N ARG A 120 6.64 26.17 17.86
CA ARG A 120 7.11 26.53 19.21
C ARG A 120 8.63 26.38 19.35
N ARG A 121 9.37 26.92 18.37
CA ARG A 121 10.81 27.15 18.45
C ARG A 121 11.14 28.48 17.81
#